data_AF-A0A7K4HGU8-F1
#
_entry.id   AF-A0A7K4HGU8-F1
#
_cell.length_a   1.000
_cell.length_b   1.000
_cell.length_c   1.000
_cell.angle_alpha   90.00
_cell.angle_beta   90.00
_cell.angle_gamma   90.00
#
_symmetry.space_group_name_H-M   'P 1'
#
loop_
_entity.id
_entity.type
_entity.pdbx_description
1 polymer ?
#
loop_
_entity_poly.entity_id
_entity_poly.type
_entity_poly.pdbx_seq_one_letter_code
_entity_poly.pdbx_strand_id
1 'polypeptide(L)'
;MKDLIQLLKIGKELGLSKKEVSKVLFFDNNKNRVIFLIFLIIIFSIAGYFIILIIKSTVNNTYPSGTRYSTVKIKDFDKKK
;
A
#
# COMPACT_ATOMS: atom_id res chain seq x y z
N MET A 1 22.66 -15.48 -1.60
CA MET A 1 23.36 -14.96 -2.81
C MET A 1 24.47 -15.91 -3.28
N LYS A 2 25.27 -16.49 -2.37
CA LYS A 2 26.27 -17.52 -2.69
C LYS A 2 25.66 -18.77 -3.36
N ASP A 3 24.48 -19.21 -2.93
CA ASP A 3 23.81 -20.41 -3.47
C ASP A 3 23.32 -20.23 -4.91
N LEU A 4 22.87 -19.01 -5.25
CA LEU A 4 22.47 -18.65 -6.62
C LEU A 4 23.66 -18.70 -7.59
N ILE A 5 24.84 -18.27 -7.13
CA ILE A 5 26.08 -18.29 -7.92
C ILE A 5 26.54 -19.74 -8.14
N GLN A 6 26.41 -20.60 -7.12
CA GLN A 6 26.67 -22.04 -7.26
C GLN A 6 25.72 -22.72 -8.24
N LEU A 7 24.42 -22.42 -8.15
CA LEU A 7 23.42 -22.99 -9.07
C LEU A 7 23.68 -22.58 -10.53
N LEU A 8 24.08 -21.33 -10.76
CA LEU A 8 24.50 -20.86 -12.09
C LEU A 8 25.77 -21.57 -12.60
N LYS A 9 26.70 -21.91 -11.71
CA LYS A 9 27.92 -22.66 -12.05
C LYS A 9 27.60 -24.09 -12.44
N ILE A 10 26.80 -24.78 -11.63
CA ILE A 10 26.32 -26.16 -11.87
C ILE A 10 25.52 -26.21 -13.18
N GLY A 11 24.59 -25.26 -13.38
CA GLY A 11 23.81 -25.20 -14.61
C GLY A 11 24.68 -24.99 -15.85
N LYS A 12 25.73 -24.16 -15.76
CA LYS A 12 26.69 -23.97 -16.85
C LYS A 12 27.51 -25.23 -17.13
N GLU A 13 27.91 -25.98 -16.11
CA GLU A 13 28.62 -27.27 -16.25
C GLU A 13 27.73 -28.35 -16.87
N LEU A 14 26.41 -28.27 -16.66
CA LEU A 14 25.40 -29.13 -17.29
C LEU A 14 25.01 -28.70 -18.72
N GLY A 15 25.65 -27.66 -19.27
CA GLY A 15 25.36 -27.13 -20.61
C GLY A 15 24.08 -26.30 -20.70
N LEU A 16 23.46 -25.96 -19.58
CA LEU A 16 22.25 -25.15 -19.55
C LEU A 16 22.57 -23.68 -19.82
N SER A 17 21.68 -23.05 -20.58
CA SER A 17 21.68 -21.61 -20.80
C SER A 17 21.39 -20.87 -19.49
N LYS A 18 22.00 -19.69 -19.30
CA LYS A 18 21.68 -18.80 -18.17
C LYS A 18 20.17 -18.52 -18.04
N LYS A 19 19.45 -18.47 -19.18
CA LYS A 19 18.00 -18.26 -19.21
C LYS A 19 17.22 -19.47 -18.70
N GLU A 20 17.73 -20.68 -18.88
CA GLU A 20 17.07 -21.92 -18.43
C GLU A 20 17.24 -22.09 -16.92
N VAL A 21 18.45 -21.83 -16.40
CA VAL A 21 18.71 -21.84 -14.96
C VAL A 21 17.89 -20.78 -14.24
N SER A 22 17.78 -19.56 -14.81
CA SER A 22 16.93 -18.53 -14.22
C SER A 22 15.46 -18.92 -14.32
N LYS A 23 15.01 -19.52 -15.44
CA LYS A 23 13.63 -19.96 -15.60
C LYS A 23 13.21 -20.93 -14.49
N VAL A 24 14.05 -21.88 -14.10
CA VAL A 24 13.75 -22.81 -13.00
C VAL A 24 13.63 -22.07 -11.65
N LEU A 25 14.57 -21.18 -11.35
CA LEU A 25 14.52 -20.33 -10.16
C LEU A 25 13.27 -19.44 -10.10
N PHE A 26 12.86 -18.87 -11.22
CA PHE A 26 11.68 -18.02 -11.31
C PHE A 26 10.38 -18.83 -11.40
N PHE A 27 10.40 -20.06 -11.92
CA PHE A 27 9.23 -20.94 -11.96
C PHE A 27 8.83 -21.43 -10.58
N ASP A 28 9.79 -21.71 -9.69
CA ASP A 28 9.48 -22.12 -8.31
C ASP A 28 8.85 -20.96 -7.49
N ASN A 29 9.19 -19.72 -7.86
CA ASN A 29 8.58 -18.51 -7.27
C ASN A 29 7.10 -18.31 -7.62
N ASN A 30 6.51 -19.06 -8.57
CA ASN A 30 5.07 -19.02 -8.82
C ASN A 30 4.24 -19.55 -7.64
N LYS A 31 4.82 -20.40 -6.78
CA LYS A 31 4.11 -20.93 -5.60
C LYS A 31 3.70 -19.82 -4.63
N ASN A 32 4.50 -18.74 -4.58
CA ASN A 32 4.24 -17.57 -3.74
C ASN A 32 3.39 -16.50 -4.44
N ARG A 33 3.07 -16.66 -5.72
CA ARG A 33 2.25 -15.70 -6.48
C ARG A 33 0.84 -15.59 -5.91
N VAL A 34 0.25 -16.71 -5.49
CA VAL A 34 -1.09 -16.72 -4.86
C VAL A 34 -1.06 -16.00 -3.52
N ILE A 35 -0.06 -16.28 -2.69
CA ILE A 35 0.13 -15.62 -1.40
C ILE A 35 0.32 -14.11 -1.59
N PHE A 36 1.14 -13.70 -2.55
CA PHE A 36 1.33 -12.29 -2.90
C PHE A 36 0.03 -11.61 -3.34
N LEU A 37 -0.77 -12.27 -4.19
CA LEU A 37 -2.07 -11.74 -4.62
C LEU A 37 -3.04 -11.59 -3.45
N ILE A 38 -3.06 -12.53 -2.51
CA ILE A 38 -3.88 -12.44 -1.29
C ILE A 38 -3.45 -11.23 -0.45
N PHE A 39 -2.15 -11.04 -0.22
CA PHE A 39 -1.66 -9.84 0.49
C PHE A 39 -2.04 -8.55 -0.22
N LEU A 40 -1.96 -8.52 -1.55
CA LEU A 40 -2.33 -7.36 -2.35
C LEU A 40 -3.83 -7.02 -2.21
N ILE A 41 -4.69 -8.02 -2.23
CA ILE A 41 -6.15 -7.86 -2.01
C ILE A 41 -6.43 -7.32 -0.60
N ILE A 42 -5.74 -7.83 0.43
CA ILE A 42 -5.90 -7.37 1.81
C ILE A 42 -5.52 -5.89 1.93
N ILE A 43 -4.35 -5.51 1.40
CA ILE A 43 -3.87 -4.13 1.41
C ILE A 43 -4.86 -3.20 0.68
N PHE A 44 -5.34 -3.62 -0.49
CA PHE A 44 -6.28 -2.83 -1.28
C PHE A 44 -7.61 -2.65 -0.56
N SER A 45 -8.10 -3.69 0.12
CA SER A 45 -9.34 -3.66 0.89
C SER A 45 -9.24 -2.69 2.08
N ILE A 46 -8.12 -2.72 2.80
CA ILE A 46 -7.85 -1.80 3.91
C ILE A 46 -7.76 -0.36 3.41
N ALA A 47 -6.99 -0.12 2.35
CA ALA A 47 -6.85 1.21 1.75
C ALA A 47 -8.21 1.75 1.27
N GLY A 48 -9.02 0.93 0.59
CA GLY A 48 -10.36 1.28 0.14
C GLY A 48 -11.28 1.68 1.30
N TYR A 49 -11.24 0.94 2.41
CA TYR A 49 -12.02 1.27 3.61
C TYR A 49 -11.64 2.65 4.17
N PHE A 50 -10.35 2.96 4.29
CA PHE A 50 -9.89 4.26 4.77
C PHE A 50 -10.30 5.42 3.83
N ILE A 51 -10.25 5.21 2.51
CA ILE A 51 -10.70 6.21 1.53
C ILE A 51 -12.17 6.57 1.76
N ILE A 52 -13.03 5.57 1.95
CA ILE A 52 -14.47 5.79 2.20
C ILE A 52 -14.68 6.56 3.51
N LEU A 53 -13.93 6.23 4.56
CA LEU A 53 -14.01 6.95 5.84
C LEU A 53 -13.60 8.42 5.69
N ILE A 54 -12.54 8.70 4.96
CA ILE A 54 -12.07 10.07 4.71
C ILE A 54 -13.16 10.85 3.97
N ILE A 55 -13.72 10.28 2.89
CA ILE A 55 -14.78 10.93 2.12
C ILE A 55 -15.98 11.25 3.00
N LYS A 56 -16.45 10.28 3.81
CA LYS A 56 -17.57 10.49 4.73
C LYS A 56 -17.28 11.59 5.75
N SER A 57 -16.06 11.63 6.28
CA SER A 57 -15.61 12.66 7.22
C SER A 57 -15.58 14.04 6.57
N THR A 58 -15.13 14.15 5.32
CA THR A 58 -15.10 15.42 4.58
C THR A 58 -16.51 15.91 4.25
N VAL A 59 -17.42 15.04 3.80
CA VAL A 59 -18.78 15.42 3.39
C VAL A 59 -19.66 15.78 4.59
N ASN A 60 -19.59 15.01 5.67
CA ASN A 60 -20.41 15.23 6.87
C ASN A 60 -19.75 16.16 7.90
N ASN A 61 -18.73 16.92 7.50
CA ASN A 61 -18.06 17.79 8.44
C ASN A 61 -18.97 18.99 8.73
N THR A 62 -19.59 19.00 9.90
CA THR A 62 -20.33 20.18 10.42
C THR A 62 -19.41 21.40 10.49
N TYR A 63 -18.11 21.17 10.66
CA TYR A 63 -17.09 22.20 10.63
C TYR A 63 -15.95 21.84 9.65
N PRO A 64 -16.09 22.11 8.33
CA PRO A 64 -14.97 22.01 7.41
C PRO A 64 -13.70 22.71 7.92
N SER A 65 -12.55 22.05 7.75
CA SER A 65 -11.24 22.59 8.08
C SER A 65 -10.87 23.74 7.14
N GLY A 66 -10.33 24.84 7.68
CA GLY A 66 -9.88 26.00 6.90
C GLY A 66 -10.92 27.12 6.75
N THR A 67 -12.15 26.92 7.23
CA THR A 67 -13.16 27.99 7.28
C THR A 67 -13.05 28.79 8.57
N ARG A 68 -13.11 30.12 8.48
CA ARG A 68 -13.19 31.00 9.64
C ARG A 68 -14.64 31.04 10.13
N TYR A 69 -14.96 30.26 11.17
CA TYR A 69 -16.24 30.40 11.85
C TYR A 69 -16.27 31.74 12.59
N SER A 70 -17.40 32.44 12.49
CA SER A 70 -17.66 33.60 13.33
C SER A 70 -17.78 33.13 14.78
N THR A 71 -16.65 33.14 15.49
CA THR A 71 -16.59 32.86 16.92
C THR A 71 -16.99 34.13 17.65
N VAL A 72 -18.25 34.55 17.50
CA VAL A 72 -18.78 35.60 18.36
C VAL A 72 -18.75 35.04 19.77
N LYS A 73 -17.80 35.51 20.58
CA LYS A 73 -17.74 35.09 21.97
C LYS A 73 -18.89 35.81 22.67
N ILE A 74 -19.52 35.16 23.66
CA ILE A 74 -20.56 35.79 24.48
C ILE A 74 -20.05 37.12 25.09
N LYS A 75 -18.73 37.20 25.34
CA LYS A 75 -18.02 38.40 25.79
C LYS A 75 -18.06 39.58 24.81
N ASP A 76 -18.28 39.33 23.52
CA ASP A 76 -18.38 40.36 22.49
C ASP A 76 -19.77 41.02 22.47
N PHE A 77 -20.79 40.38 23.07
CA PHE A 77 -22.12 40.95 23.23
C PHE A 77 -22.23 41.94 24.40
N ASP A 78 -21.45 41.73 25.47
CA ASP A 78 -21.42 42.63 26.64
C ASP A 78 -20.85 44.03 26.33
N LYS A 79 -20.12 44.16 25.23
CA LYS A 79 -19.45 45.43 24.84
C LYS A 79 -20.35 46.40 24.07
N LYS A 80 -21.60 46.01 23.78
CA LYS A 80 -22.58 46.80 23.01
C LYS A 80 -23.73 47.40 23.83
N LYS A 81 -23.71 47.22 25.16
CA LYS A 81 -24.54 48.00 26.09
C LYS A 81 -23.76 49.21 26.61
#